data_AF-A0A1I7LZ80-F1
#
_entry.id   AF-A0A1I7LZ80-F1
#
_cell.length_a   1.000
_cell.length_b   1.000
_cell.length_c   1.000
_cell.angle_alpha   90.00
_cell.angle_beta   90.00
_cell.angle_gamma   90.00
#
_symmetry.space_group_name_H-M   'P 1'
#
loop_
_entity.id
_entity.type
_entity.pdbx_description
1 polymer ?
#
loop_
_entity_poly.entity_id
_entity_poly.type
_entity_poly.pdbx_seq_one_letter_code
_entity_poly.pdbx_strand_id
1 'polypeptide(L)'
;MKLPQRASDTRPISLDRRETDGAKGADRRPAEADIAAGFLVEVMGEDVAAAFFARFGAVMADACRRAENLAHVLRAEDEAETELPVSQVRRVGAVPDSVPPEDEPRVHALAATIERGEELAPIVVMMRPKACSARPYDVISGWDEFRALVDVLGRTTVPVRIVPPVPPETLTLFDGADA
;
A
#
# COMPACT_ATOMS: atom_id res chain seq x y z
N MET A 1 -25.42 14.33 -14.00
CA MET A 1 -24.53 15.47 -13.68
C MET A 1 -23.62 15.69 -14.88
N LYS A 2 -23.43 16.93 -15.33
CA LYS A 2 -22.65 17.28 -16.52
C LYS A 2 -21.17 17.40 -16.15
N LEU A 3 -20.28 16.71 -16.88
CA LEU A 3 -18.84 16.98 -16.84
C LEU A 3 -18.59 18.43 -17.32
N PRO A 4 -17.69 19.18 -16.67
CA PRO A 4 -17.28 20.48 -17.18
C PRO A 4 -16.56 20.31 -18.52
N GLN A 5 -17.04 21.04 -19.52
CA GLN A 5 -16.47 21.12 -20.86
C GLN A 5 -15.12 21.85 -20.80
N ARG A 6 -14.11 21.29 -21.49
CA ARG A 6 -12.75 21.80 -21.62
C ARG A 6 -12.72 23.25 -22.13
N ALA A 7 -11.96 24.11 -21.44
CA ALA A 7 -11.31 25.24 -22.08
C ALA A 7 -10.05 24.70 -22.78
N SER A 8 -10.14 24.56 -24.09
CA SER A 8 -9.00 24.41 -24.98
C SER A 8 -8.18 25.70 -24.98
N ASP A 9 -7.02 25.71 -24.33
CA ASP A 9 -5.84 26.54 -24.67
C ASP A 9 -4.67 26.40 -23.67
N THR A 10 -4.31 25.17 -23.27
CA THR A 10 -3.05 24.94 -22.56
C THR A 10 -2.03 24.37 -23.54
N ARG A 11 -1.09 25.20 -23.97
CA ARG A 11 0.09 24.75 -24.75
C ARG A 11 0.82 23.67 -23.92
N PRO A 12 1.32 22.59 -24.54
CA PRO A 12 2.13 21.62 -23.81
C PRO A 12 3.37 22.31 -23.25
N ILE A 13 3.63 22.10 -21.95
CA ILE A 13 4.86 22.54 -21.30
C ILE A 13 5.99 21.72 -21.94
N SER A 14 6.69 22.33 -22.89
CA SER A 14 7.92 21.76 -23.48
C SER A 14 9.00 21.82 -22.42
N LEU A 15 9.22 20.71 -21.72
CA LEU A 15 10.39 20.52 -20.87
C LEU A 15 11.61 20.40 -21.78
N ASP A 16 12.47 21.42 -21.73
CA ASP A 16 13.67 21.55 -22.56
C ASP A 16 14.57 20.32 -22.37
N ARG A 17 14.61 19.50 -23.43
CA ARG A 17 15.38 18.27 -23.54
C ARG A 17 16.81 18.64 -23.89
N ARG A 18 17.70 18.73 -22.91
CA ARG A 18 19.15 18.68 -23.19
C ARG A 18 19.63 17.24 -23.14
N GLU A 19 19.88 16.74 -24.34
CA GLU A 19 20.60 15.53 -24.68
C GLU A 19 21.84 15.28 -23.80
N THR A 20 21.92 14.08 -23.23
CA THR A 20 23.15 13.31 -23.27
C THR A 20 22.77 11.85 -23.42
N ASP A 21 23.10 11.29 -24.59
CA ASP A 21 23.00 9.87 -24.90
C ASP A 21 23.87 9.03 -23.95
N GLY A 22 23.26 7.96 -23.43
CA GLY A 22 23.96 6.71 -23.17
C GLY A 22 24.05 6.27 -21.70
N ALA A 23 23.07 5.49 -21.23
CA ALA A 23 23.33 4.24 -20.51
C ALA A 23 22.04 3.48 -20.17
N LYS A 24 21.96 2.22 -20.61
CA LYS A 24 20.96 1.23 -20.23
C LYS A 24 20.72 1.23 -18.71
N GLY A 25 19.50 1.54 -18.29
CA GLY A 25 18.97 1.25 -16.95
C GLY A 25 19.11 2.32 -15.88
N ALA A 26 19.89 3.38 -16.09
CA ALA A 26 20.01 4.49 -15.14
C ALA A 26 18.93 5.58 -15.33
N ASP A 27 18.47 5.79 -16.56
CA ASP A 27 17.53 6.87 -16.93
C ASP A 27 16.04 6.57 -16.68
N ARG A 28 15.66 5.33 -16.37
CA ARG A 28 14.24 5.00 -16.15
C ARG A 28 13.69 5.55 -14.85
N ARG A 29 14.49 5.54 -13.77
CA ARG A 29 14.02 5.96 -12.44
C ARG A 29 13.70 7.46 -12.36
N PRO A 30 14.52 8.36 -12.95
CA PRO A 30 14.15 9.78 -13.06
C PRO A 30 12.85 9.97 -13.85
N ALA A 31 12.68 9.30 -14.99
CA ALA A 31 11.48 9.42 -15.82
C ALA A 31 10.21 8.91 -15.11
N GLU A 32 10.29 7.79 -14.38
CA GLU A 32 9.17 7.27 -13.56
C GLU A 32 8.80 8.24 -12.42
N ALA A 33 9.80 8.85 -11.78
CA ALA A 33 9.58 9.83 -10.72
C ALA A 33 8.92 11.11 -11.25
N ASP A 34 9.31 11.58 -12.44
CA ASP A 34 8.72 12.75 -13.09
C ASP A 34 7.25 12.51 -13.48
N ILE A 35 6.92 11.31 -13.98
CA ILE A 35 5.52 10.91 -14.27
C ILE A 35 4.69 10.90 -12.98
N ALA A 36 5.20 10.29 -11.91
CA ALA A 36 4.52 10.26 -10.62
C ALA A 36 4.34 11.67 -10.03
N ALA A 37 5.35 12.53 -10.11
CA ALA A 37 5.28 13.91 -9.65
C ALA A 37 4.26 14.73 -10.46
N GLY A 38 4.25 14.57 -11.79
CA GLY A 38 3.27 15.21 -12.67
C GLY A 38 1.83 14.84 -12.31
N PHE A 39 1.55 13.53 -12.13
CA PHE A 39 0.24 13.06 -11.70
C PHE A 39 -0.18 13.63 -10.34
N LEU A 40 0.75 13.68 -9.37
CA LEU A 40 0.46 14.24 -8.04
C LEU A 40 0.10 15.73 -8.11
N VAL A 41 0.83 16.52 -8.91
CA VAL A 41 0.52 17.95 -9.09
C VAL A 41 -0.82 18.12 -9.82
N GLU A 42 -1.10 17.31 -10.84
CA GLU A 42 -2.38 17.35 -11.57
C GLU A 42 -3.58 17.06 -10.65
N VAL A 43 -3.46 16.05 -9.78
CA VAL A 43 -4.55 15.66 -8.86
C VAL A 43 -4.71 16.65 -7.71
N MET A 44 -3.61 17.16 -7.13
CA MET A 44 -3.66 18.03 -5.96
C MET A 44 -3.87 19.51 -6.30
N GLY A 45 -3.39 19.96 -7.46
CA GLY A 45 -3.19 21.36 -7.80
C GLY A 45 -1.85 21.92 -7.27
N GLU A 46 -1.28 22.87 -8.01
CA GLU A 46 0.08 23.40 -7.79
C GLU A 46 0.30 23.93 -6.37
N ASP A 47 -0.58 24.79 -5.87
CA ASP A 47 -0.44 25.42 -4.55
C ASP A 47 -0.57 24.42 -3.39
N VAL A 48 -1.48 23.44 -3.53
CA VAL A 48 -1.70 22.41 -2.51
C VAL A 48 -0.53 21.43 -2.49
N ALA A 49 -0.02 21.03 -3.67
CA ALA A 49 1.18 20.22 -3.77
C ALA A 49 2.37 20.94 -3.13
N ALA A 50 2.61 22.21 -3.45
CA ALA A 50 3.70 23.00 -2.88
C ALA A 50 3.59 23.08 -1.34
N ALA A 51 2.40 23.38 -0.80
CA ALA A 51 2.17 23.41 0.65
C ALA A 51 2.38 22.03 1.31
N PHE A 52 1.91 20.96 0.68
CA PHE A 52 2.05 19.60 1.17
C PHE A 52 3.52 19.18 1.25
N PHE A 53 4.29 19.38 0.17
CA PHE A 53 5.72 19.03 0.14
C PHE A 53 6.55 19.92 1.07
N ALA A 54 6.22 21.22 1.19
CA ALA A 54 6.86 22.10 2.16
C ALA A 54 6.66 21.62 3.61
N ARG A 55 5.50 21.03 3.92
CA ARG A 55 5.17 20.58 5.27
C ARG A 55 5.66 19.16 5.58
N PHE A 56 5.60 18.24 4.62
CA PHE A 56 5.79 16.81 4.84
C PHE A 56 6.94 16.19 4.04
N GLY A 57 7.69 16.97 3.26
CA GLY A 57 8.76 16.46 2.39
C GLY A 57 9.76 15.55 3.11
N ALA A 58 10.11 15.86 4.37
CA ALA A 58 11.04 15.06 5.16
C ALA A 58 10.56 13.63 5.49
N VAL A 59 9.25 13.39 5.49
CA VAL A 59 8.64 12.09 5.83
C VAL A 59 7.95 11.43 4.62
N MET A 60 8.17 11.96 3.42
CA MET A 60 7.41 11.59 2.22
C MET A 60 7.53 10.10 1.89
N ALA A 61 8.72 9.51 2.02
CA ALA A 61 8.93 8.09 1.73
C ALA A 61 8.04 7.19 2.61
N ASP A 62 7.92 7.51 3.90
CA ASP A 62 7.06 6.78 4.83
C ASP A 62 5.58 7.09 4.60
N ALA A 63 5.25 8.35 4.29
CA ALA A 63 3.88 8.75 3.97
C ALA A 63 3.35 8.03 2.73
N CYS A 64 4.14 7.93 1.65
CA CYS A 64 3.79 7.18 0.45
C CYS A 64 3.56 5.69 0.75
N ARG A 65 4.42 5.06 1.57
CA ARG A 65 4.23 3.65 1.97
C ARG A 65 2.96 3.45 2.81
N ARG A 66 2.67 4.37 3.73
CA ARG A 66 1.44 4.33 4.53
C ARG A 66 0.20 4.57 3.68
N ALA A 67 0.30 5.46 2.68
CA ALA A 67 -0.77 5.71 1.72
C ALA A 67 -1.03 4.48 0.82
N GLU A 68 0.02 3.80 0.34
CA GLU A 68 -0.10 2.52 -0.38
C GLU A 68 -0.87 1.50 0.46
N ASN A 69 -0.44 1.25 1.71
CA ASN A 69 -1.12 0.33 2.61
C ASN A 69 -2.58 0.73 2.87
N LEU A 70 -2.84 2.02 3.12
CA LEU A 70 -4.20 2.52 3.35
C LEU A 70 -5.09 2.31 2.13
N ALA A 71 -4.59 2.62 0.92
CA ALA A 71 -5.32 2.39 -0.32
C ALA A 71 -5.69 0.90 -0.48
N HIS A 72 -4.77 -0.01 -0.13
CA HIS A 72 -5.04 -1.44 -0.17
C HIS A 72 -6.03 -1.91 0.90
N VAL A 73 -5.98 -1.34 2.11
CA VAL A 73 -6.96 -1.62 3.16
C VAL A 73 -8.36 -1.19 2.73
N LEU A 74 -8.51 0.02 2.17
CA LEU A 74 -9.79 0.51 1.65
C LEU A 74 -10.32 -0.36 0.52
N ARG A 75 -9.44 -0.82 -0.38
CA ARG A 75 -9.82 -1.75 -1.46
C ARG A 75 -10.25 -3.14 -0.96
N ALA A 76 -9.87 -3.51 0.26
CA ALA A 76 -10.23 -4.78 0.87
C ALA A 76 -11.44 -4.68 1.83
N GLU A 77 -12.04 -3.50 1.99
CA GLU A 77 -13.12 -3.27 2.97
C GLU A 77 -14.35 -4.13 2.69
N ASP A 78 -14.72 -4.27 1.41
CA ASP A 78 -15.89 -5.04 0.96
C ASP A 78 -15.55 -6.50 0.57
N GLU A 79 -14.28 -6.89 0.67
CA GLU A 79 -13.87 -8.25 0.33
C GLU A 79 -14.33 -9.25 1.39
N ALA A 80 -14.73 -10.43 0.94
CA ALA A 80 -15.14 -11.50 1.83
C ALA A 80 -13.97 -11.97 2.69
N GLU A 81 -14.25 -12.25 3.96
CA GLU A 81 -13.28 -12.87 4.85
C GLU A 81 -13.06 -14.33 4.46
N THR A 82 -11.80 -14.76 4.47
CA THR A 82 -11.38 -16.13 4.18
C THR A 82 -10.36 -16.58 5.22
N GLU A 83 -10.40 -17.87 5.54
CA GLU A 83 -9.38 -18.49 6.39
C GLU A 83 -8.11 -18.78 5.57
N LEU A 84 -6.96 -18.29 6.06
CA LEU A 84 -5.65 -18.62 5.50
C LEU A 84 -4.78 -19.37 6.51
N PRO A 85 -4.04 -20.41 6.07
CA PRO A 85 -3.01 -21.00 6.90
C PRO A 85 -1.94 -19.97 7.27
N VAL A 86 -1.57 -19.91 8.55
CA VAL A 86 -0.51 -19.01 9.05
C VAL A 86 0.80 -19.24 8.31
N SER A 87 1.05 -20.47 7.85
CA SER A 87 2.24 -20.84 7.08
C SER A 87 2.35 -20.13 5.74
N GLN A 88 1.27 -19.55 5.20
CA GLN A 88 1.26 -18.77 3.95
C GLN A 88 1.41 -17.27 4.18
N VAL A 89 1.33 -16.82 5.44
CA VAL A 89 1.40 -15.41 5.81
C VAL A 89 2.83 -15.05 6.22
N ARG A 90 3.38 -14.02 5.58
CA ARG A 90 4.69 -13.48 5.82
C ARG A 90 4.59 -12.30 6.78
N ARG A 91 5.45 -12.32 7.79
CA ARG A 91 5.68 -11.19 8.68
C ARG A 91 6.67 -10.23 8.00
N VAL A 92 6.19 -9.11 7.44
CA VAL A 92 7.04 -8.15 6.71
C VAL A 92 7.21 -6.85 7.47
N GLY A 93 8.45 -6.34 7.47
CA GLY A 93 8.84 -5.10 8.12
C GLY A 93 9.80 -5.34 9.28
N ALA A 94 10.11 -4.29 10.04
CA ALA A 94 10.82 -4.38 11.32
C ALA A 94 9.90 -4.92 12.43
N VAL A 95 9.02 -5.86 12.09
CA VAL A 95 8.12 -6.49 13.04
C VAL A 95 8.88 -7.70 13.61
N PRO A 96 9.30 -7.67 14.88
CA PRO A 96 10.03 -8.77 15.47
C PRO A 96 9.19 -10.05 15.45
N ASP A 97 9.86 -11.20 15.35
CA ASP A 97 9.22 -12.51 15.36
C ASP A 97 8.44 -12.76 16.65
N SER A 98 8.83 -12.10 17.75
CA SER A 98 8.11 -12.05 19.02
C SER A 98 7.45 -10.69 19.26
N VAL A 99 6.39 -10.68 20.07
CA VAL A 99 5.79 -9.43 20.58
C VAL A 99 6.78 -8.74 21.52
N PRO A 100 7.08 -7.44 21.34
CA PRO A 100 7.88 -6.70 22.33
C PRO A 100 7.22 -6.73 23.72
N PRO A 101 7.99 -6.79 24.82
CA PRO A 101 7.42 -6.88 26.17
C PRO A 101 6.42 -5.76 26.52
N GLU A 102 6.61 -4.57 25.97
CA GLU A 102 5.71 -3.42 26.12
C GLU A 102 4.34 -3.62 25.45
N ASP A 103 4.27 -4.46 24.41
CA ASP A 103 3.06 -4.76 23.64
C ASP A 103 2.35 -6.04 24.14
N GLU A 104 3.04 -6.91 24.89
CA GLU A 104 2.51 -8.18 25.39
C GLU A 104 1.15 -8.01 26.12
N PRO A 105 0.98 -7.09 27.10
CA PRO A 105 -0.30 -6.96 27.81
C PRO A 105 -1.46 -6.64 26.88
N ARG A 106 -1.19 -5.83 25.84
CA ARG A 106 -2.18 -5.38 24.87
C ARG A 106 -2.60 -6.52 23.95
N VAL A 107 -1.64 -7.30 23.43
CA VAL A 107 -1.92 -8.47 22.58
C VAL A 107 -2.61 -9.58 23.37
N HIS A 108 -2.21 -9.82 24.62
CA HIS A 108 -2.88 -10.80 25.50
C HIS A 108 -4.32 -10.37 25.84
N ALA A 109 -4.56 -9.09 26.10
CA ALA A 109 -5.91 -8.58 26.32
C ALA A 109 -6.79 -8.74 25.07
N LEU A 110 -6.23 -8.51 23.88
CA LEU A 110 -6.92 -8.74 22.61
C LEU A 110 -7.23 -10.23 22.40
N ALA A 111 -6.29 -11.13 22.68
CA ALA A 111 -6.52 -12.58 22.63
C ALA A 111 -7.67 -13.02 23.54
N ALA A 112 -7.71 -12.53 24.79
CA ALA A 112 -8.80 -12.81 25.72
C ALA A 112 -10.15 -12.26 25.24
N THR A 113 -10.14 -11.17 24.47
CA THR A 113 -11.33 -10.55 23.88
C THR A 113 -11.87 -11.39 22.72
N ILE A 114 -10.97 -11.90 21.88
CA ILE A 114 -11.30 -12.82 20.79
C ILE A 114 -11.87 -14.14 21.33
N GLU A 115 -11.31 -14.70 22.40
CA GLU A 115 -11.83 -15.94 23.00
C GLU A 115 -13.26 -15.79 23.55
N ARG A 116 -13.66 -14.58 23.93
CA ARG A 116 -15.05 -14.28 24.33
C ARG A 116 -16.03 -14.18 23.14
N GLY A 117 -15.54 -14.30 21.91
CA GLY A 117 -16.34 -14.21 20.70
C GLY A 117 -16.69 -12.78 20.30
N GLU A 118 -15.93 -11.80 20.77
CA GLU A 118 -16.08 -10.41 20.32
C GLU A 118 -15.57 -10.26 18.88
N GLU A 119 -16.15 -9.31 18.15
CA GLU A 119 -15.81 -9.06 16.76
C GLU A 119 -14.36 -8.57 16.62
N LEU A 120 -13.62 -9.19 15.70
CA LEU A 120 -12.23 -8.87 15.40
C LEU A 120 -12.16 -7.78 14.35
N ALA A 121 -11.24 -6.83 14.48
CA ALA A 121 -10.88 -5.99 13.35
C ALA A 121 -10.27 -6.86 12.23
N PRO A 122 -10.57 -6.57 10.95
CA PRO A 122 -10.14 -7.43 9.86
C PRO A 122 -8.62 -7.42 9.70
N ILE A 123 -8.03 -8.61 9.58
CA ILE A 123 -6.63 -8.77 9.16
C ILE A 123 -6.59 -8.64 7.65
N VAL A 124 -5.87 -7.64 7.14
CA VAL A 124 -5.77 -7.40 5.70
C VAL A 124 -4.41 -7.87 5.21
N VAL A 125 -4.43 -8.74 4.20
CA VAL A 125 -3.23 -9.28 3.58
C VAL A 125 -3.14 -8.96 2.11
N MET A 126 -1.92 -8.71 1.62
CA MET A 126 -1.66 -8.47 0.20
C MET A 126 -0.77 -9.56 -0.38
N MET A 127 -1.18 -10.12 -1.51
CA MET A 127 -0.35 -11.05 -2.27
C MET A 127 0.79 -10.30 -2.97
N ARG A 128 2.05 -10.73 -2.76
CA ARG A 128 3.19 -10.14 -3.47
C ARG A 128 3.54 -10.97 -4.71
N PRO A 129 3.50 -10.39 -5.93
CA PRO A 129 3.71 -11.13 -7.19
C PRO A 129 5.06 -11.84 -7.34
N LYS A 130 6.06 -11.47 -6.54
CA LYS A 130 7.45 -11.99 -6.62
C LYS A 130 7.92 -12.66 -5.32
N ALA A 131 7.05 -12.85 -4.33
CA ALA A 131 7.44 -13.46 -3.06
C ALA A 131 7.59 -14.99 -3.22
N CYS A 132 8.57 -15.54 -2.51
CA CYS A 132 8.85 -16.98 -2.40
C CYS A 132 7.54 -17.76 -2.21
N SER A 133 7.32 -18.81 -3.02
CA SER A 133 6.03 -19.54 -3.12
C SER A 133 5.48 -20.07 -1.80
N ALA A 134 6.32 -20.21 -0.77
CA ALA A 134 5.91 -20.70 0.53
C ALA A 134 5.07 -19.69 1.36
N ARG A 135 5.30 -18.38 1.21
CA ARG A 135 4.62 -17.32 2.00
C ARG A 135 4.20 -16.15 1.11
N PRO A 136 3.15 -16.31 0.30
CA PRO A 136 2.79 -15.31 -0.72
C PRO A 136 2.11 -14.05 -0.17
N TYR A 137 1.62 -14.05 1.07
CA TYR A 137 0.80 -12.98 1.64
C TYR A 137 1.53 -12.15 2.69
N ASP A 138 1.50 -10.82 2.57
CA ASP A 138 2.02 -9.90 3.59
C ASP A 138 0.87 -9.32 4.42
N VAL A 139 1.00 -9.29 5.75
CA VAL A 139 0.07 -8.53 6.61
C VAL A 139 0.33 -7.04 6.42
N ILE A 140 -0.68 -6.29 5.97
CA ILE A 140 -0.62 -4.84 5.79
C ILE A 140 -1.49 -4.07 6.79
N SER A 141 -2.46 -4.74 7.43
CA SER A 141 -3.27 -4.24 8.55
C SER A 141 -3.71 -5.39 9.45
N GLY A 142 -4.04 -5.08 10.72
CA GLY A 142 -4.50 -6.08 11.69
C GLY A 142 -3.37 -6.90 12.34
N TRP A 143 -2.22 -6.27 12.58
CA TRP A 143 -1.03 -6.98 13.09
C TRP A 143 -1.18 -7.51 14.51
N ASP A 144 -1.93 -6.80 15.35
CA ASP A 144 -2.14 -7.21 16.73
C ASP A 144 -3.15 -8.34 16.82
N GLU A 145 -4.19 -8.29 15.99
CA GLU A 145 -5.17 -9.34 15.78
C GLU A 145 -4.47 -10.62 15.30
N PHE A 146 -3.58 -10.48 14.31
CA PHE A 146 -2.77 -11.60 13.83
C PHE A 146 -1.89 -12.19 14.95
N ARG A 147 -1.21 -11.35 15.72
CA ARG A 147 -0.37 -11.80 16.85
C ARG A 147 -1.20 -12.45 17.96
N ALA A 148 -2.36 -11.90 18.29
CA ALA A 148 -3.26 -12.46 19.29
C ALA A 148 -3.73 -13.87 18.86
N LEU A 149 -4.15 -14.03 17.61
CA LEU A 149 -4.59 -15.33 17.09
C LEU A 149 -3.45 -16.35 17.00
N VAL A 150 -2.29 -15.94 16.51
CA VAL A 150 -1.19 -16.86 16.19
C VAL A 150 -0.27 -17.08 17.39
N ASP A 151 0.27 -16.01 17.97
CA ASP A 151 1.32 -16.09 18.98
C ASP A 151 0.76 -16.40 20.37
N VAL A 152 -0.46 -15.93 20.68
CA VAL A 152 -1.09 -16.16 21.99
C VAL A 152 -2.04 -17.36 21.95
N LEU A 153 -3.00 -17.37 21.02
CA LEU A 153 -4.02 -18.42 20.92
C LEU A 153 -3.57 -19.67 20.15
N GLY A 154 -2.39 -19.64 19.51
CA GLY A 154 -1.82 -20.80 18.82
C GLY A 154 -2.63 -21.26 17.60
N ARG A 155 -3.43 -20.37 16.99
CA ARG A 155 -4.21 -20.71 15.79
C ARG A 155 -3.29 -21.02 14.62
N THR A 156 -3.64 -22.05 13.86
CA THR A 156 -2.91 -22.47 12.64
C THR A 156 -3.49 -21.85 11.37
N THR A 157 -4.68 -21.26 11.48
CA THR A 157 -5.41 -20.52 10.44
C THR A 157 -5.86 -19.18 11.02
N VAL A 158 -5.98 -18.19 10.16
CA VAL A 158 -6.45 -16.85 10.53
C VAL A 158 -7.48 -16.34 9.52
N PRO A 159 -8.57 -15.71 9.98
CA PRO A 159 -9.48 -14.98 9.11
C PRO A 159 -8.76 -13.75 8.55
N VAL A 160 -8.83 -13.57 7.24
CA VAL A 160 -8.23 -12.43 6.55
C VAL A 160 -9.12 -11.92 5.42
N ARG A 161 -8.93 -10.65 5.05
CA ARG A 161 -9.36 -10.11 3.76
C ARG A 161 -8.15 -9.98 2.86
N ILE A 162 -8.24 -10.59 1.67
CA ILE A 162 -7.16 -10.55 0.69
C ILE A 162 -7.38 -9.35 -0.22
N VAL A 163 -6.39 -8.47 -0.29
CA VAL A 163 -6.43 -7.30 -1.18
C VAL A 163 -6.57 -7.75 -2.64
N PRO A 164 -7.56 -7.24 -3.38
CA PRO A 164 -7.76 -7.64 -4.76
C PRO A 164 -6.61 -7.11 -5.62
N PRO A 165 -6.22 -7.83 -6.69
CA PRO A 165 -5.20 -7.36 -7.62
C PRO A 165 -5.61 -6.00 -8.20
N VAL A 166 -4.65 -5.12 -8.48
CA VAL A 166 -4.95 -3.86 -9.16
C VAL A 166 -5.42 -4.20 -10.58
N PRO A 167 -6.57 -3.66 -11.04
CA PRO A 167 -7.05 -3.93 -12.38
C PRO A 167 -6.02 -3.50 -13.43
N PRO A 168 -5.71 -4.32 -14.44
CA PRO A 168 -4.70 -3.99 -15.46
C PRO A 168 -4.95 -2.64 -16.13
N GLU A 169 -6.21 -2.30 -16.38
CA GLU A 169 -6.63 -1.01 -16.95
C GLU A 169 -6.22 0.20 -16.08
N THR A 170 -6.12 0.02 -14.76
CA THR A 170 -5.64 1.08 -13.85
C THR A 170 -4.12 1.24 -13.93
N LEU A 171 -3.39 0.14 -14.17
CA LEU A 171 -1.93 0.18 -14.34
C LEU A 171 -1.54 0.90 -15.65
N THR A 172 -2.33 0.71 -16.72
CA THR A 172 -2.08 1.36 -18.02
C THR A 172 -2.17 2.88 -18.01
N LEU A 173 -2.74 3.49 -16.96
CA LEU A 173 -2.76 4.95 -16.79
C LEU A 173 -1.35 5.54 -16.63
N PHE A 174 -0.37 4.72 -16.22
CA PHE A 174 0.99 5.16 -15.92
C PHE A 174 2.04 4.64 -16.92
N ASP A 175 1.63 3.89 -17.94
CA ASP A 175 2.54 3.25 -18.91
C ASP A 175 3.13 4.23 -19.95
N GLY A 176 2.84 5.53 -19.82
CA GLY A 176 3.27 6.56 -20.75
C GLY A 176 2.50 6.51 -22.06
N ALA A 177 2.21 7.66 -22.66
CA ALA A 177 1.57 7.75 -23.96
C ALA A 177 2.56 7.36 -25.07
N ASP A 178 2.84 6.07 -25.23
CA ASP A 178 3.41 5.48 -26.44
C ASP A 178 2.48 4.35 -26.91
N ALA A 179 1.31 4.75 -27.44
CA ALA A 179 0.44 3.95 -28.30
C ALA A 179 0.06 4.77 -29.54
#